data_AF-A0A7M3LZ81-F1
#
_entry.id   AF-A0A7M3LZ81-F1
#
_cell.length_a   1.000
_cell.length_b   1.000
_cell.length_c   1.000
_cell.angle_alpha   90.00
_cell.angle_beta   90.00
_cell.angle_gamma   90.00
#
_symmetry.space_group_name_H-M   'P 1'
#
loop_
_entity.id
_entity.type
_entity.pdbx_description
1 polymer ?
#
loop_
_entity_poly.entity_id
_entity_poly.type
_entity_poly.pdbx_seq_one_letter_code
_entity_poly.pdbx_strand_id
1 'polypeptide(L)'
;MLCAGHTGVQAAGRALVAATADGQRPHSRTMARIAHTAVLALGEAPDSRMPKGLEPYIARMLAAYIADVHRDFSGSRGDEATGRPAVLSEEAAYGNGSGNWATPYPHPGEAHAVFWYEDHNSEWPLKEVVGHLATDPEAFAILYDAERAYLAYYLERLGDNAVEPECRDMETCLLGTRLELGYASRLIAALVTARTDAVETGAIPDLDAFDRSVFQHSNGTYRAAAQHVTSHPPAATIARREAYQGRVDGFLDGWKQLSEIYDRWARTRGIERHHAAPLRFEMRDGYISALRLGW
;
A
#
# COMPACT_ATOMS: atom_id res chain seq x y z
N MET A 1 2.40 31.43 8.56
CA MET A 1 2.71 30.06 9.01
C MET A 1 1.38 29.38 9.33
N LEU A 2 0.77 28.72 8.35
CA LEU A 2 -0.38 27.84 8.61
C LEU A 2 0.21 26.62 9.32
N CYS A 3 -0.25 26.28 10.52
CA CYS A 3 0.29 25.22 11.41
C CYS A 3 1.39 25.63 12.42
N ALA A 4 1.29 26.77 13.10
CA ALA A 4 2.14 26.99 14.29
C ALA A 4 1.68 26.10 15.46
N GLY A 5 2.56 25.21 15.93
CA GLY A 5 2.36 24.38 17.12
C GLY A 5 1.47 23.15 16.94
N HIS A 6 1.38 22.33 17.99
CA HIS A 6 0.73 21.01 17.98
C HIS A 6 -0.74 21.05 17.52
N THR A 7 -1.52 22.03 17.99
CA THR A 7 -2.93 22.20 17.61
C THR A 7 -3.09 22.50 16.12
N GLY A 8 -2.17 23.27 15.54
CA GLY A 8 -2.17 23.60 14.11
C GLY A 8 -1.91 22.37 13.24
N VAL A 9 -0.90 21.57 13.60
CA VAL A 9 -0.58 20.31 12.91
C VAL A 9 -1.76 19.34 12.95
N GLN A 10 -2.38 19.15 14.12
CA GLN A 10 -3.55 18.28 14.24
C GLN A 10 -4.74 18.77 13.41
N ALA A 11 -4.99 20.09 13.37
CA ALA A 11 -6.09 20.65 12.59
C ALA A 11 -5.86 20.44 11.09
N ALA A 12 -4.64 20.69 10.61
CA ALA A 12 -4.26 20.45 9.23
C ALA A 12 -4.33 18.96 8.87
N GLY A 13 -3.82 18.08 9.73
CA GLY A 13 -3.89 16.63 9.54
C GLY A 13 -5.32 16.11 9.46
N ARG A 14 -6.22 16.55 10.35
CA ARG A 14 -7.65 16.20 10.28
C ARG A 14 -8.32 16.74 9.02
N ALA A 15 -8.00 17.97 8.63
CA ALA A 15 -8.53 18.56 7.40
C ALA A 15 -8.06 17.79 6.16
N LEU A 16 -6.79 17.39 6.11
CA LEU A 16 -6.25 16.58 5.02
C LEU A 16 -6.96 15.22 4.93
N VAL A 17 -7.08 14.50 6.05
CA VAL A 17 -7.80 13.21 6.08
C VAL A 17 -9.25 13.40 5.63
N ALA A 18 -9.94 14.42 6.11
CA ALA A 18 -11.32 14.69 5.69
C ALA A 18 -11.44 15.03 4.19
N ALA A 19 -10.44 15.69 3.62
CA ALA A 19 -10.40 16.09 2.21
C ALA A 19 -9.98 14.96 1.26
N THR A 20 -9.43 13.86 1.77
CA THR A 20 -8.84 12.76 0.98
C THR A 20 -9.45 11.41 1.27
N ALA A 21 -10.05 11.20 2.44
CA ALA A 21 -10.56 9.92 2.89
C ALA A 21 -11.90 10.09 3.63
N ASP A 22 -13.01 9.84 2.94
CA ASP A 22 -14.33 9.73 3.59
C ASP A 22 -14.61 8.29 4.09
N GLY A 23 -13.78 7.34 3.65
CA GLY A 23 -13.70 5.97 4.16
C GLY A 23 -14.76 5.00 3.66
N GLN A 24 -15.69 5.43 2.79
CA GLN A 24 -16.78 4.57 2.33
C GLN A 24 -17.17 4.80 0.87
N ARG A 25 -16.82 5.94 0.26
CA ARG A 25 -17.17 6.24 -1.13
C ARG A 25 -15.95 6.13 -2.04
N PRO A 26 -16.17 5.96 -3.35
CA PRO A 26 -15.09 6.13 -4.32
C PRO A 26 -14.49 7.53 -4.17
N HIS A 27 -13.17 7.62 -4.17
CA HIS A 27 -12.46 8.88 -4.19
C HIS A 27 -12.85 9.65 -5.44
N SER A 28 -13.11 10.94 -5.26
CA SER A 28 -13.25 11.86 -6.38
C SER A 28 -11.87 12.26 -6.92
N ARG A 29 -11.84 12.73 -8.18
CA ARG A 29 -10.62 13.29 -8.77
C ARG A 29 -10.03 14.43 -7.94
N THR A 30 -10.86 15.22 -7.25
CA THR A 30 -10.38 16.27 -6.33
C THR A 30 -9.66 15.68 -5.14
N MET A 31 -10.20 14.64 -4.51
CA MET A 31 -9.56 13.95 -3.37
C MET A 31 -8.21 13.36 -3.80
N ALA A 32 -8.17 12.68 -4.95
CA ALA A 32 -6.94 12.09 -5.49
C ALA A 32 -5.87 13.15 -5.81
N ARG A 33 -6.26 14.30 -6.36
CA ARG A 33 -5.33 15.43 -6.60
C ARG A 33 -4.78 16.00 -5.29
N ILE A 34 -5.61 16.13 -4.25
CA ILE A 34 -5.17 16.59 -2.94
C ILE A 34 -4.16 15.60 -2.34
N ALA A 35 -4.42 14.29 -2.45
CA ALA A 35 -3.49 13.27 -1.98
C ALA A 35 -2.15 13.34 -2.74
N HIS A 36 -2.18 13.44 -4.06
CA HIS A 36 -0.99 13.66 -4.90
C HIS A 36 -0.21 14.88 -4.44
N THR A 37 -0.84 16.05 -4.34
CA THR A 37 -0.17 17.30 -3.94
C THR A 37 0.40 17.22 -2.53
N ALA A 38 -0.29 16.53 -1.60
CA ALA A 38 0.24 16.33 -0.26
C ALA A 38 1.52 15.50 -0.25
N VAL A 39 1.57 14.41 -1.03
CA VAL A 39 2.78 13.59 -1.18
C VAL A 39 3.90 14.38 -1.87
N LEU A 40 3.59 15.08 -2.96
CA LEU A 40 4.56 15.90 -3.69
C LEU A 40 5.18 16.96 -2.78
N ALA A 41 4.35 17.72 -2.06
CA ALA A 41 4.80 18.79 -1.18
C ALA A 41 5.65 18.31 0.01
N LEU A 42 5.43 17.08 0.47
CA LEU A 42 6.19 16.48 1.58
C LEU A 42 7.44 15.73 1.10
N GLY A 43 7.44 15.22 -0.13
CA GLY A 43 8.54 14.43 -0.68
C GLY A 43 9.56 15.24 -1.49
N GLU A 44 9.18 16.36 -2.13
CA GLU A 44 10.11 17.20 -2.92
C GLU A 44 10.96 18.15 -2.09
N ALA A 45 10.71 18.26 -0.79
CA ALA A 45 11.36 19.23 0.08
C ALA A 45 12.30 18.53 1.07
N PRO A 46 13.49 18.04 0.64
CA PRO A 46 14.38 17.23 1.48
C PRO A 46 14.84 17.97 2.76
N ASP A 47 14.87 19.31 2.74
CA ASP A 47 15.17 20.12 3.92
C ASP A 47 13.93 20.42 4.81
N SER A 48 12.73 20.21 4.29
CA SER A 48 11.46 20.45 5.01
C SER A 48 11.00 19.17 5.67
N ARG A 49 11.54 18.91 6.87
CA ARG A 49 11.07 17.80 7.72
C ARG A 49 9.54 17.82 7.82
N MET A 50 8.92 16.65 7.64
CA MET A 50 7.51 16.45 7.95
C MET A 50 7.19 17.06 9.32
N PRO A 51 6.17 17.92 9.44
CA PRO A 51 5.82 18.51 10.72
C PRO A 51 5.49 17.43 11.75
N LYS A 52 6.23 17.42 12.87
CA LYS A 52 6.04 16.43 13.93
C LYS A 52 4.59 16.36 14.41
N GLY A 53 4.03 15.16 14.41
CA GLY A 53 2.63 14.85 14.73
C GLY A 53 1.70 14.81 13.52
N LEU A 54 2.19 15.08 12.31
CA LEU A 54 1.42 14.93 11.07
C LEU A 54 1.44 13.50 10.53
N GLU A 55 2.44 12.70 10.93
CA GLU A 55 2.74 11.36 10.43
C GLU A 55 1.50 10.45 10.43
N PRO A 56 0.74 10.31 11.54
CA PRO A 56 -0.43 9.43 11.55
C PRO A 56 -1.55 9.90 10.60
N TYR A 57 -1.63 11.19 10.29
CA TYR A 57 -2.63 11.72 9.37
C TYR A 57 -2.26 11.47 7.91
N ILE A 58 -0.98 11.61 7.55
CA ILE A 58 -0.49 11.22 6.22
C ILE A 58 -0.65 9.72 6.04
N ALA A 59 -0.29 8.91 7.04
CA ALA A 59 -0.48 7.46 6.98
C ALA A 59 -1.95 7.07 6.78
N ARG A 60 -2.91 7.73 7.44
CA ARG A 60 -4.35 7.50 7.22
C ARG A 60 -4.81 7.88 5.82
N MET A 61 -4.29 8.98 5.27
CA MET A 61 -4.55 9.36 3.88
C MET A 61 -4.02 8.28 2.94
N LEU A 62 -2.73 7.90 3.06
CA LEU A 62 -2.11 6.88 2.22
C LEU A 62 -2.78 5.51 2.35
N ALA A 63 -3.23 5.13 3.55
CA ALA A 63 -3.98 3.89 3.76
C ALA A 63 -5.35 3.88 3.04
N ALA A 64 -6.01 5.03 2.89
CA ALA A 64 -7.21 5.12 2.06
C ALA A 64 -6.89 4.91 0.57
N TYR A 65 -5.70 5.30 0.14
CA TYR A 65 -5.16 5.14 -1.21
C TYR A 65 -4.22 3.93 -1.34
N ILE A 66 -4.34 2.90 -0.49
CA ILE A 66 -3.31 1.85 -0.40
C ILE A 66 -3.04 1.15 -1.72
N ALA A 67 -4.07 0.95 -2.56
CA ALA A 67 -3.92 0.39 -3.90
C ALA A 67 -3.01 1.26 -4.80
N ASP A 68 -3.12 2.58 -4.68
CA ASP A 68 -2.32 3.53 -5.45
C ASP A 68 -0.89 3.65 -4.89
N VAL A 69 -0.74 3.57 -3.57
CA VAL A 69 0.57 3.52 -2.89
C VAL A 69 1.32 2.26 -3.30
N HIS A 70 0.67 1.10 -3.17
CA HIS A 70 1.19 -0.19 -3.60
C HIS A 70 1.65 -0.14 -5.07
N ARG A 71 0.79 0.38 -5.95
CA ARG A 71 1.09 0.46 -7.39
C ARG A 71 2.24 1.41 -7.69
N ASP A 72 2.40 2.47 -6.91
CA ASP A 72 3.56 3.32 -7.05
C ASP A 72 4.84 2.53 -6.78
N PHE A 73 4.91 1.85 -5.62
CA PHE A 73 6.04 1.01 -5.18
C PHE A 73 6.37 -0.16 -6.12
N SER A 74 5.49 -0.50 -7.05
CA SER A 74 5.76 -1.49 -8.09
C SER A 74 6.69 -0.99 -9.19
N GLY A 75 6.76 0.33 -9.40
CA GLY A 75 7.44 0.95 -10.55
C GLY A 75 6.72 0.71 -11.88
N SER A 76 5.46 0.28 -11.86
CA SER A 76 4.74 -0.25 -13.04
C SER A 76 3.69 0.72 -13.59
N ARG A 77 3.85 2.01 -13.31
CA ARG A 77 2.92 3.06 -13.79
C ARG A 77 3.21 3.55 -15.21
N GLY A 78 4.41 3.26 -15.73
CA GLY A 78 4.80 3.53 -17.12
C GLY A 78 4.70 5.01 -17.52
N ASP A 79 4.81 5.28 -18.83
CA ASP A 79 4.59 6.62 -19.42
C ASP A 79 3.10 7.04 -19.29
N GLU A 80 2.19 6.10 -18.99
CA GLU A 80 0.75 6.35 -18.87
C GLU A 80 0.36 7.26 -17.69
N ALA A 81 1.21 7.28 -16.66
CA ALA A 81 1.04 8.10 -15.45
C ALA A 81 1.65 9.51 -15.58
N THR A 82 2.43 9.75 -16.64
CA THR A 82 3.17 10.99 -16.86
C THR A 82 2.30 12.25 -16.81
N GLY A 83 2.70 13.19 -15.96
CA GLY A 83 2.10 14.53 -15.85
C GLY A 83 0.67 14.56 -15.33
N ARG A 84 0.15 13.45 -14.81
CA ARG A 84 -1.25 13.33 -14.37
C ARG A 84 -1.31 13.18 -12.86
N PRO A 85 -1.78 14.18 -12.08
CA PRO A 85 -1.87 14.06 -10.62
C PRO A 85 -2.97 13.10 -10.15
N ALA A 86 -3.96 12.85 -11.00
CA ALA A 86 -5.05 11.91 -10.72
C ALA A 86 -5.69 11.42 -12.02
N VAL A 87 -6.21 10.19 -12.00
CA VAL A 87 -6.88 9.54 -13.14
C VAL A 87 -8.15 8.84 -12.69
N LEU A 88 -9.14 8.70 -13.56
CA LEU A 88 -10.32 7.85 -13.30
C LEU A 88 -10.01 6.40 -13.69
N SER A 89 -10.69 5.43 -13.08
CA SER A 89 -10.52 4.01 -13.44
C SER A 89 -10.75 3.73 -14.92
N GLU A 90 -11.71 4.40 -15.57
CA GLU A 90 -11.93 4.29 -17.02
C GLU A 90 -10.73 4.78 -17.85
N GLU A 91 -10.04 5.82 -17.40
CA GLU A 91 -8.87 6.38 -18.08
C GLU A 91 -7.60 5.57 -17.80
N ALA A 92 -7.63 4.78 -16.74
CA ALA A 92 -6.54 3.88 -16.34
C ALA A 92 -6.68 2.47 -16.93
N ALA A 93 -7.77 2.20 -17.66
CA ALA A 93 -7.96 0.93 -18.36
C ALA A 93 -6.97 0.80 -19.52
N TYR A 94 -6.34 -0.36 -19.66
CA TYR A 94 -5.52 -0.65 -20.84
C TYR A 94 -6.42 -0.75 -22.08
N GLY A 95 -5.99 -0.16 -23.19
CA GLY A 95 -6.79 -0.12 -24.43
C GLY A 95 -7.05 -1.49 -25.07
N ASN A 96 -6.26 -2.51 -24.72
CA ASN A 96 -6.45 -3.91 -25.11
C ASN A 96 -7.41 -4.69 -24.20
N GLY A 97 -7.95 -4.04 -23.15
CA GLY A 97 -8.82 -4.66 -22.16
C GLY A 97 -8.11 -5.61 -21.19
N SER A 98 -6.77 -5.59 -21.11
CA SER A 98 -5.99 -6.50 -20.26
C SER A 98 -5.96 -6.11 -18.77
N GLY A 99 -6.80 -5.16 -18.36
CA GLY A 99 -6.90 -4.69 -16.98
C GLY A 99 -6.74 -3.18 -16.85
N ASN A 100 -6.19 -2.76 -15.72
CA ASN A 100 -6.06 -1.36 -15.35
C ASN A 100 -4.67 -1.09 -14.75
N TRP A 101 -3.96 -0.07 -15.26
CA TRP A 101 -2.59 0.20 -14.84
C TRP A 101 -2.48 0.89 -13.48
N ALA A 102 -3.57 1.46 -12.96
CA ALA A 102 -3.60 2.12 -11.66
C ALA A 102 -3.86 1.13 -10.52
N THR A 103 -4.76 0.16 -10.69
CA THR A 103 -5.00 -0.89 -9.70
C THR A 103 -5.76 -2.09 -10.29
N PRO A 104 -5.51 -3.32 -9.80
CA PRO A 104 -6.40 -4.44 -10.08
C PRO A 104 -7.77 -4.25 -9.41
N TYR A 105 -8.83 -4.70 -10.08
CA TYR A 105 -10.22 -4.63 -9.60
C TYR A 105 -10.66 -3.23 -9.16
N PRO A 106 -10.55 -2.20 -10.04
CA PRO A 106 -10.95 -0.85 -9.69
C PRO A 106 -12.48 -0.72 -9.56
N HIS A 107 -12.96 0.09 -8.62
CA HIS A 107 -14.35 0.53 -8.61
C HIS A 107 -14.59 1.49 -9.80
N PRO A 108 -15.63 1.34 -10.64
CA PRO A 108 -15.78 2.11 -11.89
C PRO A 108 -15.76 3.64 -11.75
N GLY A 109 -16.31 4.17 -10.65
CA GLY A 109 -16.33 5.60 -10.35
C GLY A 109 -15.15 6.11 -9.49
N GLU A 110 -14.11 5.30 -9.31
CA GLU A 110 -12.95 5.62 -8.47
C GLU A 110 -11.97 6.53 -9.22
N ALA A 111 -11.38 7.46 -8.47
CA ALA A 111 -10.23 8.22 -8.92
C ALA A 111 -8.97 7.76 -8.18
N HIS A 112 -7.90 7.56 -8.93
CA HIS A 112 -6.60 7.14 -8.43
C HIS A 112 -5.66 8.33 -8.31
N ALA A 113 -4.96 8.41 -7.19
CA ALA A 113 -3.84 9.32 -7.00
C ALA A 113 -2.60 8.74 -7.68
N VAL A 114 -1.93 9.56 -8.48
CA VAL A 114 -0.69 9.17 -9.17
C VAL A 114 0.46 9.81 -8.39
N PHE A 115 1.12 9.05 -7.53
CA PHE A 115 2.21 9.58 -6.69
C PHE A 115 3.56 9.64 -7.42
N TRP A 116 3.66 8.97 -8.56
CA TRP A 116 4.81 9.03 -9.46
C TRP A 116 4.92 10.42 -10.12
N TYR A 117 6.14 10.95 -10.18
CA TYR A 117 6.45 12.23 -10.80
C TYR A 117 7.70 12.08 -11.68
N GLU A 118 7.62 12.60 -12.91
CA GLU A 118 8.52 12.29 -14.04
C GLU A 118 9.85 13.06 -14.03
N ASP A 119 10.08 13.98 -13.10
CA ASP A 119 11.35 14.68 -13.09
C ASP A 119 12.45 13.72 -12.57
N HIS A 120 13.18 13.11 -13.50
CA HIS A 120 14.23 12.09 -13.31
C HIS A 120 15.38 12.52 -12.38
N ASN A 121 15.32 13.73 -11.83
CA ASN A 121 16.29 14.30 -10.89
C ASN A 121 15.77 14.43 -9.46
N SER A 122 14.46 14.31 -9.21
CA SER A 122 13.90 14.34 -7.85
C SER A 122 13.76 12.91 -7.30
N GLU A 123 14.27 12.70 -6.09
CA GLU A 123 14.03 11.49 -5.31
C GLU A 123 12.53 11.19 -5.23
N TRP A 124 12.18 9.91 -5.33
CA TRP A 124 10.82 9.41 -5.46
C TRP A 124 9.93 9.91 -4.30
N PRO A 125 9.00 10.89 -4.51
CA PRO A 125 8.41 11.65 -3.41
C PRO A 125 7.62 10.80 -2.41
N LEU A 126 6.87 9.81 -2.91
CA LEU A 126 6.14 8.87 -2.04
C LEU A 126 7.08 8.05 -1.17
N LYS A 127 8.22 7.62 -1.72
CA LYS A 127 9.21 6.84 -1.01
C LYS A 127 9.77 7.67 0.14
N GLU A 128 10.22 8.91 -0.11
CA GLU A 128 10.66 9.84 0.95
C GLU A 128 9.62 10.02 2.06
N VAL A 129 8.36 10.24 1.67
CA VAL A 129 7.25 10.34 2.63
C VAL A 129 7.13 9.07 3.46
N VAL A 130 7.11 7.88 2.85
CA VAL A 130 7.02 6.60 3.57
C VAL A 130 8.20 6.40 4.52
N GLY A 131 9.39 6.91 4.18
CA GLY A 131 10.60 6.80 5.01
C GLY A 131 10.46 7.58 6.30
N HIS A 132 9.97 8.81 6.19
CA HIS A 132 9.61 9.61 7.36
C HIS A 132 8.51 8.95 8.20
N LEU A 133 7.46 8.42 7.57
CA LEU A 133 6.35 7.77 8.29
C LEU A 133 6.78 6.52 9.05
N ALA A 134 7.76 5.77 8.54
CA ALA A 134 8.25 4.58 9.21
C ALA A 134 9.02 4.87 10.51
N THR A 135 9.34 6.13 10.80
CA THR A 135 9.96 6.57 12.07
C THR A 135 8.94 6.83 13.18
N ASP A 136 7.64 6.90 12.85
CA ASP A 136 6.55 7.04 13.80
C ASP A 136 5.81 5.70 13.94
N PRO A 137 5.66 5.14 15.17
CA PRO A 137 5.11 3.80 15.33
C PRO A 137 3.62 3.70 14.98
N GLU A 138 2.83 4.77 15.14
CA GLU A 138 1.42 4.76 14.75
C GLU A 138 1.30 4.80 13.22
N ALA A 139 2.03 5.69 12.56
CA ALA A 139 2.07 5.79 11.11
C ALA A 139 2.57 4.49 10.45
N PHE A 140 3.64 3.89 10.99
CA PHE A 140 4.12 2.57 10.57
C PHE A 140 3.00 1.54 10.67
N ALA A 141 2.33 1.43 11.83
CA ALA A 141 1.27 0.44 12.04
C ALA A 141 0.13 0.59 11.03
N ILE A 142 -0.29 1.83 10.73
CA ILE A 142 -1.35 2.13 9.77
C ILE A 142 -1.00 1.63 8.37
N LEU A 143 0.22 1.92 7.88
CA LEU A 143 0.65 1.48 6.54
C LEU A 143 0.89 -0.03 6.47
N TYR A 144 1.49 -0.58 7.54
CA TYR A 144 1.74 -2.02 7.67
C TYR A 144 0.43 -2.82 7.69
N ASP A 145 -0.60 -2.30 8.36
CA ASP A 145 -1.96 -2.84 8.33
C ASP A 145 -2.58 -2.73 6.95
N ALA A 146 -2.51 -1.55 6.33
CA ALA A 146 -3.12 -1.27 5.04
C ALA A 146 -2.59 -2.21 3.95
N GLU A 147 -1.28 -2.44 3.88
CA GLU A 147 -0.70 -3.30 2.85
C GLU A 147 -1.05 -4.79 3.07
N ARG A 148 -1.09 -5.25 4.33
CA ARG A 148 -1.56 -6.61 4.65
C ARG A 148 -3.06 -6.78 4.34
N ALA A 149 -3.85 -5.72 4.56
CA ALA A 149 -5.24 -5.65 4.16
C ALA A 149 -5.41 -5.69 2.63
N TYR A 150 -4.54 -4.99 1.89
CA TYR A 150 -4.47 -5.02 0.42
C TYR A 150 -4.13 -6.41 -0.11
N LEU A 151 -3.13 -7.10 0.45
CA LEU A 151 -2.82 -8.48 0.04
C LEU A 151 -4.04 -9.39 0.20
N ALA A 152 -4.71 -9.35 1.35
CA ALA A 152 -5.94 -10.11 1.55
C ALA A 152 -7.06 -9.73 0.55
N TYR A 153 -7.13 -8.45 0.16
CA TYR A 153 -8.12 -7.90 -0.78
C TYR A 153 -7.88 -8.41 -2.19
N TYR A 154 -6.62 -8.45 -2.59
CA TYR A 154 -6.22 -8.96 -3.89
C TYR A 154 -6.50 -10.46 -3.99
N LEU A 155 -6.07 -11.23 -2.99
CA LEU A 155 -6.17 -12.70 -2.99
C LEU A 155 -7.63 -13.20 -3.06
N GLU A 156 -8.57 -12.57 -2.35
CA GLU A 156 -9.97 -13.03 -2.34
C GLU A 156 -10.69 -12.89 -3.70
N ARG A 157 -10.14 -12.07 -4.61
CA ARG A 157 -10.66 -11.84 -5.96
C ARG A 157 -10.06 -12.75 -7.02
N LEU A 158 -8.97 -13.45 -6.69
CA LEU A 158 -8.42 -14.45 -7.59
C LEU A 158 -9.37 -15.66 -7.72
N GLY A 159 -9.45 -16.17 -8.94
CA GLY A 159 -10.12 -17.43 -9.26
C GLY A 159 -9.39 -18.65 -8.69
N ASP A 160 -9.95 -19.83 -8.91
CA ASP A 160 -9.42 -21.08 -8.33
C ASP A 160 -8.09 -21.53 -8.96
N ASN A 161 -7.78 -21.01 -10.15
CA ASN A 161 -6.48 -21.12 -10.82
C ASN A 161 -5.50 -20.01 -10.39
N ALA A 162 -5.84 -19.24 -9.37
CA ALA A 162 -5.04 -18.14 -8.84
C ALA A 162 -4.70 -17.05 -9.87
N VAL A 163 -5.62 -16.76 -10.80
CA VAL A 163 -5.54 -15.59 -11.69
C VAL A 163 -6.87 -14.83 -11.68
N GLU A 164 -6.90 -13.67 -12.34
CA GLU A 164 -8.11 -12.86 -12.47
C GLU A 164 -9.22 -13.65 -13.22
N PRO A 165 -10.47 -13.69 -12.74
CA PRO A 165 -11.54 -14.50 -13.34
C PRO A 165 -11.92 -14.08 -14.77
N GLU A 166 -11.80 -12.80 -15.10
CA GLU A 166 -12.13 -12.26 -16.43
C GLU A 166 -11.00 -12.51 -17.46
N CYS A 167 -9.96 -13.24 -17.05
CA CYS A 167 -8.80 -13.53 -17.86
C CYS A 167 -9.14 -14.31 -19.14
N ARG A 168 -8.74 -13.75 -20.29
CA ARG A 168 -8.85 -14.40 -21.61
C ARG A 168 -7.55 -15.03 -22.08
N ASP A 169 -6.40 -14.52 -21.63
CA ASP A 169 -5.07 -15.02 -21.94
C ASP A 169 -4.33 -15.41 -20.66
N MET A 170 -4.29 -16.72 -20.38
CA MET A 170 -3.80 -17.27 -19.13
C MET A 170 -2.34 -16.90 -18.85
N GLU A 171 -1.50 -16.80 -19.87
CA GLU A 171 -0.08 -16.49 -19.70
C GLU A 171 0.11 -15.04 -19.22
N THR A 172 -0.54 -14.10 -19.90
CA THR A 172 -0.52 -12.67 -19.53
C THR A 172 -1.11 -12.45 -18.14
N CYS A 173 -2.24 -13.07 -17.82
CA CYS A 173 -2.85 -12.87 -16.50
C CYS A 173 -2.03 -13.50 -15.37
N LEU A 174 -1.43 -14.68 -15.61
CA LEU A 174 -0.55 -15.29 -14.63
C LEU A 174 0.69 -14.44 -14.38
N LEU A 175 1.25 -13.83 -15.44
CA LEU A 175 2.31 -12.83 -15.28
C LEU A 175 1.81 -11.65 -14.45
N GLY A 176 0.62 -11.10 -14.74
CA GLY A 176 0.01 -10.04 -13.94
C GLY A 176 -0.10 -10.39 -12.47
N THR A 177 -0.62 -11.59 -12.13
CA THR A 177 -0.70 -12.03 -10.74
C THR A 177 0.65 -12.22 -10.08
N ARG A 178 1.64 -12.77 -10.80
CA ARG A 178 3.02 -12.89 -10.30
C ARG A 178 3.60 -11.52 -9.95
N LEU A 179 3.42 -10.55 -10.84
CA LEU A 179 3.89 -9.18 -10.64
C LEU A 179 3.19 -8.53 -9.44
N GLU A 180 1.86 -8.56 -9.36
CA GLU A 180 1.10 -7.99 -8.24
C GLU A 180 1.51 -8.60 -6.88
N LEU A 181 1.74 -9.92 -6.81
CA LEU A 181 2.22 -10.56 -5.59
C LEU A 181 3.67 -10.19 -5.27
N GLY A 182 4.53 -10.07 -6.29
CA GLY A 182 5.87 -9.52 -6.13
C GLY A 182 5.84 -8.09 -5.56
N TYR A 183 4.94 -7.25 -6.05
CA TYR A 183 4.77 -5.86 -5.61
C TYR A 183 4.20 -5.72 -4.21
N ALA A 184 3.28 -6.61 -3.80
CA ALA A 184 2.63 -6.59 -2.48
C ALA A 184 3.62 -6.76 -1.32
N SER A 185 4.81 -7.26 -1.64
CA SER A 185 5.88 -7.44 -0.68
C SER A 185 6.81 -6.22 -0.54
N ARG A 186 6.82 -5.32 -1.53
CA ARG A 186 7.80 -4.22 -1.60
C ARG A 186 7.53 -3.12 -0.59
N LEU A 187 6.27 -2.71 -0.39
CA LEU A 187 5.96 -1.68 0.61
C LEU A 187 6.26 -2.18 2.04
N ILE A 188 5.95 -3.43 2.36
CA ILE A 188 6.31 -4.04 3.65
C ILE A 188 7.84 -4.08 3.81
N ALA A 189 8.58 -4.49 2.78
CA ALA A 189 10.05 -4.48 2.82
C ALA A 189 10.59 -3.05 3.01
N ALA A 190 10.04 -2.06 2.28
CA ALA A 190 10.40 -0.66 2.41
C ALA A 190 10.20 -0.14 3.84
N LEU A 191 9.05 -0.41 4.46
CA LEU A 191 8.79 -0.04 5.86
C LEU A 191 9.81 -0.69 6.82
N VAL A 192 10.11 -1.97 6.64
CA VAL A 192 11.08 -2.69 7.50
C VAL A 192 12.50 -2.17 7.31
N THR A 193 12.92 -1.87 6.08
CA THR A 193 14.21 -1.25 5.78
C THR A 193 14.29 0.14 6.41
N ALA A 194 13.27 0.98 6.20
CA ALA A 194 13.14 2.32 6.80
C ALA A 194 13.32 2.31 8.33
N ARG A 195 12.64 1.39 9.00
CA ARG A 195 12.72 1.20 10.45
C ARG A 195 14.14 0.83 10.87
N THR A 196 14.82 -0.01 10.07
CA THR A 196 16.20 -0.42 10.34
C THR A 196 17.15 0.78 10.20
N ASP A 197 17.05 1.53 9.11
CA ASP A 197 17.87 2.73 8.87
C ASP A 197 17.62 3.80 9.94
N ALA A 198 16.36 3.94 10.38
CA ALA A 198 15.98 4.86 11.44
C ALA A 198 16.57 4.49 12.81
N VAL A 199 16.79 3.20 13.09
CA VAL A 199 17.53 2.75 14.28
C VAL A 199 19.01 3.08 14.14
N GLU A 200 19.60 2.79 12.97
CA GLU A 200 21.03 3.05 12.72
C GLU A 200 21.38 4.54 12.79
N THR A 201 20.49 5.41 12.32
CA THR A 201 20.64 6.88 12.38
C THR A 201 20.22 7.49 13.73
N GLY A 202 19.66 6.69 14.64
CA GLY A 202 19.21 7.13 15.97
C GLY A 202 17.87 7.89 15.97
N ALA A 203 17.15 7.93 14.85
CA ALA A 203 15.78 8.45 14.80
C ALA A 203 14.81 7.59 15.63
N ILE A 204 15.06 6.28 15.71
CA ILE A 204 14.41 5.35 16.64
C ILE A 204 15.43 4.94 17.71
N PRO A 205 15.42 5.58 18.89
CA PRO A 205 16.44 5.34 19.93
C PRO A 205 16.19 4.06 20.75
N ASP A 206 14.96 3.55 20.79
CA ASP A 206 14.57 2.33 21.51
C ASP A 206 13.68 1.48 20.59
N LEU A 207 14.30 0.46 20.00
CA LEU A 207 13.64 -0.43 19.05
C LEU A 207 12.52 -1.26 19.69
N ASP A 208 12.74 -1.73 20.92
CA ASP A 208 11.75 -2.55 21.62
C ASP A 208 10.53 -1.72 22.01
N ALA A 209 10.72 -0.46 22.41
CA ALA A 209 9.62 0.46 22.68
C ALA A 209 8.86 0.82 21.40
N PHE A 210 9.58 1.06 20.30
CA PHE A 210 8.97 1.28 19.00
C PHE A 210 8.09 0.10 18.58
N ASP A 211 8.62 -1.12 18.61
CA ASP A 211 7.91 -2.33 18.21
C ASP A 211 6.67 -2.61 19.06
N ARG A 212 6.77 -2.40 20.38
CA ARG A 212 5.62 -2.49 21.28
C ARG A 212 4.53 -1.48 20.91
N SER A 213 4.93 -0.25 20.56
CA SER A 213 4.00 0.80 20.16
C SER A 213 3.33 0.47 18.81
N VAL A 214 4.10 0.01 17.81
CA VAL A 214 3.55 -0.45 16.53
C VAL A 214 2.53 -1.56 16.76
N PHE A 215 2.84 -2.54 17.60
CA PHE A 215 1.91 -3.61 17.94
C PHE A 215 0.63 -3.11 18.62
N GLN A 216 0.72 -2.09 19.48
CA GLN A 216 -0.45 -1.48 20.15
C GLN A 216 -1.35 -0.70 19.17
N HIS A 217 -0.76 -0.10 18.13
CA HIS A 217 -1.50 0.67 17.12
C HIS A 217 -2.04 -0.19 15.97
N SER A 218 -1.49 -1.39 15.76
CA SER A 218 -1.97 -2.32 14.74
C SER A 218 -3.32 -2.93 15.10
N ASN A 219 -4.19 -3.07 14.10
CA ASN A 219 -5.49 -3.72 14.21
C ASN A 219 -5.39 -5.26 14.19
N GLY A 220 -4.22 -5.83 13.85
CA GLY A 220 -3.98 -7.28 13.93
C GLY A 220 -3.52 -7.86 12.59
N THR A 221 -4.13 -8.97 12.16
CA THR A 221 -3.84 -9.63 10.88
C THR A 221 -5.07 -9.70 9.99
N TYR A 222 -4.88 -9.89 8.69
CA TYR A 222 -5.94 -9.86 7.70
C TYR A 222 -6.11 -11.22 7.04
N ARG A 223 -7.32 -11.51 6.56
CA ARG A 223 -7.61 -12.79 5.89
C ARG A 223 -8.41 -12.49 4.63
N ALA A 224 -8.01 -13.11 3.54
CA ALA A 224 -8.82 -13.19 2.35
C ALA A 224 -10.11 -13.95 2.66
N ALA A 225 -11.23 -13.56 2.02
CA ALA A 225 -12.47 -14.32 2.11
C ALA A 225 -12.28 -15.78 1.67
N ALA A 226 -13.02 -16.69 2.31
CA ALA A 226 -13.01 -18.12 1.98
C ALA A 226 -13.68 -18.44 0.63
N GLN A 227 -14.48 -17.51 0.12
CA GLN A 227 -15.15 -17.62 -1.18
C GLN A 227 -14.58 -16.57 -2.13
N HIS A 228 -14.79 -16.78 -3.42
CA HIS A 228 -14.45 -15.80 -4.44
C HIS A 228 -15.32 -14.55 -4.30
N VAL A 229 -14.67 -13.38 -4.19
CA VAL A 229 -15.32 -12.07 -4.11
C VAL A 229 -15.26 -11.40 -5.47
N THR A 230 -16.40 -11.08 -6.06
CA THR A 230 -16.50 -10.40 -7.38
C THR A 230 -16.87 -8.92 -7.27
N SER A 231 -17.16 -8.43 -6.07
CA SER A 231 -17.48 -7.02 -5.84
C SER A 231 -16.24 -6.14 -5.96
N HIS A 232 -16.43 -4.94 -6.50
CA HIS A 232 -15.41 -3.91 -6.65
C HIS A 232 -15.75 -2.73 -5.71
N PRO A 233 -15.54 -2.86 -4.39
CA PRO A 233 -15.85 -1.78 -3.46
C PRO A 233 -14.86 -0.62 -3.64
N PRO A 234 -15.20 0.58 -3.14
CA PRO A 234 -14.27 1.70 -3.14
C PRO A 234 -12.93 1.36 -2.48
N ALA A 235 -11.82 1.84 -3.04
CA ALA A 235 -10.47 1.54 -2.56
C ALA A 235 -10.26 1.98 -1.10
N ALA A 236 -10.93 3.07 -0.68
CA ALA A 236 -10.93 3.58 0.70
C ALA A 236 -11.38 2.55 1.75
N THR A 237 -12.07 1.49 1.34
CA THR A 237 -12.57 0.42 2.22
C THR A 237 -11.54 -0.69 2.46
N ILE A 238 -10.50 -0.78 1.65
CA ILE A 238 -9.49 -1.87 1.70
C ILE A 238 -8.83 -1.90 3.07
N ALA A 239 -8.22 -0.79 3.51
CA ALA A 239 -7.53 -0.70 4.81
C ALA A 239 -8.48 -0.72 6.03
N ARG A 240 -9.80 -0.55 5.82
CA ARG A 240 -10.81 -0.52 6.90
C ARG A 240 -11.46 -1.88 7.15
N ARG A 241 -11.12 -2.89 6.37
CA ARG A 241 -11.66 -4.23 6.53
C ARG A 241 -11.33 -4.78 7.92
N GLU A 242 -12.20 -5.65 8.41
CA GLU A 242 -12.07 -6.23 9.72
C GLU A 242 -10.76 -7.02 9.85
N ALA A 243 -9.98 -6.66 10.87
CA ALA A 243 -8.76 -7.35 11.24
C ALA A 243 -9.05 -8.40 12.31
N TYR A 244 -8.30 -9.50 12.25
CA TYR A 244 -8.34 -10.56 13.25
C TYR A 244 -7.34 -10.24 14.34
N GLN A 245 -7.86 -10.10 15.56
CA GLN A 245 -7.05 -9.92 16.77
C GLN A 245 -6.31 -11.22 17.08
N GLY A 246 -4.98 -11.16 17.14
CA GLY A 246 -4.14 -12.30 17.46
C GLY A 246 -2.70 -11.87 17.66
N ARG A 247 -2.09 -12.34 18.75
CA ARG A 247 -0.65 -12.15 18.97
C ARG A 247 0.09 -13.05 17.99
N VAL A 248 0.67 -12.46 16.95
CA VAL A 248 1.51 -13.19 16.00
C VAL A 248 2.95 -13.05 16.45
N ASP A 249 3.57 -14.15 16.86
CA ASP A 249 5.03 -14.17 17.07
C ASP A 249 5.71 -13.74 15.78
N GLY A 250 6.67 -12.82 15.84
CA GLY A 250 7.23 -12.21 14.62
C GLY A 250 6.24 -11.30 13.91
N PHE A 251 5.46 -10.50 14.67
CA PHE A 251 4.52 -9.53 14.11
C PHE A 251 5.16 -8.58 13.08
N LEU A 252 6.40 -8.16 13.32
CA LEU A 252 7.17 -7.30 12.41
C LEU A 252 8.08 -8.06 11.44
N ASP A 253 8.03 -9.40 11.45
CA ASP A 253 8.62 -10.19 10.37
C ASP A 253 7.69 -10.11 9.15
N GLY A 254 7.97 -9.13 8.29
CA GLY A 254 7.17 -8.83 7.09
C GLY A 254 6.93 -10.04 6.20
N TRP A 255 7.97 -10.86 5.97
CA TRP A 255 7.83 -12.08 5.17
C TRP A 255 6.92 -13.10 5.85
N LYS A 256 7.08 -13.30 7.16
CA LYS A 256 6.20 -14.19 7.92
C LYS A 256 4.75 -13.73 7.83
N GLN A 257 4.46 -12.44 8.03
CA GLN A 257 3.10 -11.91 7.94
C GLN A 257 2.49 -12.13 6.54
N LEU A 258 3.20 -11.77 5.48
CA LEU A 258 2.72 -11.92 4.10
C LEU A 258 2.48 -13.39 3.74
N SER A 259 3.44 -14.26 4.08
CA SER A 259 3.33 -15.69 3.80
C SER A 259 2.21 -16.37 4.59
N GLU A 260 1.92 -15.95 5.83
CA GLU A 260 0.78 -16.47 6.60
C GLU A 260 -0.58 -16.13 5.98
N ILE A 261 -0.75 -14.90 5.46
CA ILE A 261 -1.96 -14.47 4.75
C ILE A 261 -2.13 -15.30 3.47
N TYR A 262 -1.07 -15.40 2.66
CA TYR A 262 -1.05 -16.15 1.42
C TYR A 262 -1.31 -17.64 1.62
N ASP A 263 -0.56 -18.28 2.53
CA ASP A 263 -0.65 -19.73 2.76
C ASP A 263 -2.02 -20.11 3.35
N ARG A 264 -2.62 -19.22 4.15
CA ARG A 264 -4.00 -19.40 4.63
C ARG A 264 -5.01 -19.33 3.49
N TRP A 265 -4.92 -18.31 2.63
CA TRP A 265 -5.81 -18.17 1.48
C TRP A 265 -5.73 -19.40 0.58
N ALA A 266 -4.52 -19.80 0.17
CA ALA A 266 -4.29 -20.93 -0.72
C ALA A 266 -4.89 -22.24 -0.16
N ARG A 267 -4.69 -22.52 1.14
CA ARG A 267 -5.31 -23.66 1.81
C ARG A 267 -6.83 -23.57 1.87
N THR A 268 -7.37 -22.39 2.19
CA THR A 268 -8.82 -22.20 2.36
C THR A 268 -9.57 -22.34 1.04
N ARG A 269 -8.99 -21.82 -0.05
CA ARG A 269 -9.55 -21.88 -1.41
C ARG A 269 -9.21 -23.18 -2.14
N GLY A 270 -8.41 -24.07 -1.55
CA GLY A 270 -8.00 -25.32 -2.19
C GLY A 270 -7.12 -25.11 -3.43
N ILE A 271 -6.34 -24.01 -3.48
CA ILE A 271 -5.47 -23.71 -4.61
C ILE A 271 -4.41 -24.79 -4.72
N GLU A 272 -4.33 -25.40 -5.91
CA GLU A 272 -3.39 -26.49 -6.15
C GLU A 272 -1.95 -26.03 -5.96
N ARG A 273 -1.11 -26.91 -5.40
CA ARG A 273 0.28 -26.60 -5.07
C ARG A 273 1.08 -26.10 -6.27
N HIS A 274 0.79 -26.62 -7.47
CA HIS A 274 1.50 -26.23 -8.69
C HIS A 274 1.14 -24.81 -9.17
N HIS A 275 -0.05 -24.30 -8.81
CA HIS A 275 -0.41 -22.89 -9.00
C HIS A 275 0.10 -22.02 -7.85
N ALA A 276 0.00 -22.48 -6.60
CA ALA A 276 0.34 -21.67 -5.44
C ALA A 276 1.86 -21.50 -5.22
N ALA A 277 2.69 -22.49 -5.56
CA ALA A 277 4.13 -22.43 -5.26
C ALA A 277 4.89 -21.37 -6.08
N PRO A 278 4.68 -21.22 -7.41
CA PRO A 278 5.31 -20.15 -8.18
C PRO A 278 4.93 -18.75 -7.68
N LEU A 279 3.64 -18.52 -7.41
CA LEU A 279 3.14 -17.24 -6.89
C LEU A 279 3.76 -16.88 -5.53
N ARG A 280 3.91 -17.86 -4.63
CA ARG A 280 4.60 -17.69 -3.35
C ARG A 280 6.09 -17.36 -3.53
N PHE A 281 6.73 -17.94 -4.55
CA PHE A 281 8.12 -17.65 -4.88
C PHE A 281 8.27 -16.19 -5.32
N GLU A 282 7.42 -15.69 -6.23
CA GLU A 282 7.47 -14.30 -6.70
C GLU A 282 7.27 -13.29 -5.58
N MET A 283 6.31 -13.54 -4.67
CA MET A 283 6.13 -12.71 -3.49
C MET A 283 7.38 -12.70 -2.60
N ARG A 284 8.08 -13.82 -2.47
CA ARG A 284 9.33 -13.90 -1.70
C ARG A 284 10.48 -13.18 -2.38
N ASP A 285 10.59 -13.35 -3.69
CA ASP A 285 11.65 -12.75 -4.48
C ASP A 285 11.51 -11.22 -4.51
N GLY A 286 10.29 -10.72 -4.67
CA GLY A 286 9.96 -9.31 -4.52
C GLY A 286 10.37 -8.75 -3.15
N TYR A 287 10.07 -9.49 -2.07
CA TYR A 287 10.40 -9.07 -0.70
C TYR A 287 11.91 -8.96 -0.50
N ILE A 288 12.64 -10.01 -0.88
CA ILE A 288 14.10 -10.08 -0.75
C ILE A 288 14.78 -9.03 -1.64
N SER A 289 14.30 -8.83 -2.86
CA SER A 289 14.84 -7.84 -3.78
C SER A 289 14.67 -6.43 -3.24
N ALA A 290 13.50 -6.09 -2.68
CA ALA A 290 13.26 -4.79 -2.06
C ALA A 290 14.13 -4.58 -0.80
N LEU A 291 14.36 -5.61 0.02
CA LEU A 291 15.28 -5.52 1.16
C LEU A 291 16.74 -5.30 0.72
N ARG A 292 17.19 -5.96 -0.36
CA ARG A 292 18.58 -5.89 -0.83
C ARG A 292 18.91 -4.61 -1.57
N LEU A 293 17.97 -4.14 -2.38
CA LEU A 293 18.17 -2.93 -3.17
C LEU A 293 18.19 -1.70 -2.27
N GLY A 294 17.66 -1.80 -1.04
CA GLY A 294 17.82 -0.84 0.04
C GLY A 294 17.40 0.55 -0.41
N TRP A 295 16.15 0.94 -0.15
CA TRP A 295 15.60 2.19 -0.66
C TRP A 295 15.80 2.34 -2.17
#